data_AF-A0A1F8LYX2-F1
#
_entry.id   AF-A0A1F8LYX2-F1
#
_cell.length_a   1.000
_cell.length_b   1.000
_cell.length_c   1.000
_cell.angle_alpha   90.00
_cell.angle_beta   90.00
_cell.angle_gamma   90.00
#
_symmetry.space_group_name_H-M   'P 1'
#
loop_
_entity.id
_entity.type
_entity.pdbx_description
1 polymer ?
#
loop_
_entity_poly.entity_id
_entity_poly.type
_entity_poly.pdbx_seq_one_letter_code
_entity_poly.pdbx_strand_id
1 'polypeptide(L)'
;MPGTDSIPEIQSTGNYNLHLNFQKILICGLVLAFVSLSCAIGVLDQNDPLFNAPNGVGVWTPTPPINFPTDGPELTESNNQSPGELISLATDVPTPQSIPVDAAPLLYYTQAGDTLPVVATRFGVEVADVSAPSGAIPTTGLLTPNTLLIIPHMLVNTTSSKQIIPDSELVYSPSAVDFDITAYTAQAGGYLSTYRVWLGTTQWTSGAELVQRIALENSINPRLLLALLEYQSGWVYGQPSNALQEDYPMGKVDLSLKGLYSQLAWSVNQLSTGYYGWREGWMTEIQFSDGVRARLAPDLNSGTVALQYYMAQVYDTPGWLGALDPSSGIPVLYENMFGNPWLRAMEVEPLYPPSLEQPNLILPFLIGQIWSYTGGPHGAWERDGSRAAIDFAPGSTESGCVSSNAWVVASAPGLIVRAEHGAIVEDLDGDGNEQTGWNILYLHITGSRVKAGDWVETSDYLGHPSCEGGLATGTHVHIARKFNGEWISANGPLPFMLSGWTVHAGNAPYDGTMTNGNDTITSSIYGSIESKIVRTRVIP
;
A
#
# COMPACT_ATOMS: atom_id res chain seq x y z
N MET A 1 93.03 15.55 -47.85
CA MET A 1 93.81 14.31 -47.61
C MET A 1 92.84 13.22 -47.17
N PRO A 2 93.10 11.97 -47.58
CA PRO A 2 92.14 10.86 -47.73
C PRO A 2 91.84 10.24 -46.35
N GLY A 3 90.96 9.27 -46.15
CA GLY A 3 90.23 8.38 -47.01
C GLY A 3 89.56 7.31 -46.14
N THR A 4 88.48 6.77 -46.69
CA THR A 4 88.04 5.36 -46.60
C THR A 4 87.72 4.74 -45.24
N ASP A 5 86.43 4.40 -45.07
CA ASP A 5 85.88 3.08 -44.67
C ASP A 5 84.40 3.30 -44.30
N SER A 6 83.45 2.40 -44.48
CA SER A 6 83.20 1.24 -45.33
C SER A 6 81.68 0.99 -45.16
N ILE A 7 81.02 0.47 -46.20
CA ILE A 7 79.56 0.23 -46.24
C ILE A 7 79.23 -1.05 -45.44
N PRO A 8 78.11 -1.07 -44.70
CA PRO A 8 77.20 -2.22 -44.74
C PRO A 8 75.75 -1.74 -44.97
N GLU A 9 75.12 -2.14 -46.07
CA GLU A 9 74.27 -3.34 -46.19
C GLU A 9 72.90 -3.16 -45.50
N ILE A 10 71.92 -2.79 -46.31
CA ILE A 10 70.51 -2.67 -45.95
C ILE A 10 69.93 -4.09 -45.86
N GLN A 11 69.64 -4.57 -44.66
CA GLN A 11 68.74 -5.71 -44.46
C GLN A 11 67.34 -5.22 -44.04
N SER A 12 66.41 -5.41 -44.96
CA SER A 12 64.97 -5.33 -44.73
C SER A 12 64.53 -6.36 -43.70
N THR A 13 64.06 -5.91 -42.55
CA THR A 13 63.32 -6.75 -41.59
C THR A 13 62.00 -6.06 -41.24
N GLY A 14 61.02 -6.22 -42.12
CA GLY A 14 59.67 -5.77 -41.83
C GLY A 14 58.67 -6.67 -42.54
N ASN A 15 58.21 -7.72 -41.87
CA ASN A 15 56.91 -8.37 -42.11
C ASN A 15 56.66 -9.57 -41.17
N TYR A 16 56.60 -9.38 -39.84
CA TYR A 16 56.07 -10.43 -38.95
C TYR A 16 55.41 -9.89 -37.66
N ASN A 17 54.71 -8.74 -37.71
CA ASN A 17 53.99 -8.23 -36.51
C ASN A 17 52.56 -7.72 -36.75
N LEU A 18 51.97 -7.92 -37.94
CA LEU A 18 50.55 -7.60 -38.15
C LEU A 18 49.62 -8.77 -37.80
N HIS A 19 50.00 -10.02 -38.08
CA HIS A 19 49.12 -11.18 -37.88
C HIS A 19 48.91 -11.55 -36.40
N LEU A 20 49.93 -11.40 -35.54
CA LEU A 20 49.81 -11.74 -34.11
C LEU A 20 48.93 -10.75 -33.33
N ASN A 21 48.94 -9.48 -33.71
CA ASN A 21 48.10 -8.46 -33.06
C ASN A 21 46.64 -8.55 -33.50
N PHE A 22 46.37 -8.94 -34.76
CA PHE A 22 45.00 -9.13 -35.23
C PHE A 22 44.32 -10.33 -34.55
N GLN A 23 45.05 -11.44 -34.34
CA GLN A 23 44.50 -12.58 -33.60
C GLN A 23 44.22 -12.25 -32.12
N LYS A 24 45.09 -11.49 -31.46
CA LYS A 24 44.86 -11.07 -30.05
C LYS A 24 43.66 -10.13 -29.92
N ILE A 25 43.49 -9.20 -30.86
CA ILE A 25 42.33 -8.29 -30.87
C ILE A 25 41.04 -9.05 -31.17
N LEU A 26 41.07 -10.02 -32.09
CA LEU A 26 39.92 -10.87 -32.40
C LEU A 26 39.53 -11.76 -31.21
N ILE A 27 40.51 -12.34 -30.51
CA ILE A 27 40.26 -13.15 -29.31
C ILE A 27 39.74 -12.30 -28.16
N CYS A 28 40.30 -11.12 -27.91
CA CYS A 28 39.76 -10.20 -26.89
C CYS A 28 38.34 -9.73 -27.24
N GLY A 29 38.06 -9.46 -28.52
CA GLY A 29 36.72 -9.10 -29.00
C GLY A 29 35.71 -10.23 -28.84
N LEU A 30 36.11 -11.47 -29.14
CA LEU A 30 35.27 -12.66 -28.94
C LEU A 30 35.03 -12.94 -27.45
N VAL A 31 36.04 -12.78 -26.59
CA VAL A 31 35.90 -12.96 -25.14
C VAL A 31 34.97 -11.88 -24.55
N LEU A 32 35.10 -10.61 -24.98
CA LEU A 32 34.17 -9.55 -24.58
C LEU A 32 32.74 -9.79 -25.06
N ALA A 33 32.57 -10.32 -26.27
CA ALA A 33 31.25 -10.70 -26.80
C ALA A 33 30.65 -11.92 -26.06
N PHE A 34 31.46 -12.91 -25.68
CA PHE A 34 31.00 -14.05 -24.89
C PHE A 34 30.70 -13.66 -23.43
N VAL A 35 31.48 -12.74 -22.84
CA VAL A 35 31.22 -12.21 -21.49
C VAL A 35 29.95 -11.34 -21.47
N SER A 36 29.70 -10.53 -22.51
CA SER A 36 28.46 -9.77 -22.62
C SER A 36 27.24 -10.65 -22.92
N LEU A 37 27.38 -11.74 -23.68
CA LEU A 37 26.31 -12.73 -23.83
C LEU A 37 26.04 -13.52 -22.53
N SER A 38 27.07 -13.81 -21.73
CA SER A 38 26.88 -14.52 -20.44
C SER A 38 26.29 -13.65 -19.32
N CYS A 39 26.36 -12.31 -19.44
CA CYS A 39 25.68 -11.39 -18.52
C CYS A 39 24.27 -10.98 -18.98
N ALA A 40 23.88 -11.31 -20.22
CA ALA A 40 22.55 -11.04 -20.78
C ALA A 40 21.60 -12.24 -20.73
N ILE A 41 22.09 -13.42 -20.35
CA ILE A 41 21.26 -14.60 -20.06
C ILE A 41 21.08 -14.64 -18.55
N GLY A 42 20.22 -13.77 -18.03
CA GLY A 42 19.44 -14.15 -16.86
C GLY A 42 18.72 -15.43 -17.26
N VAL A 43 18.94 -16.51 -16.51
CA VAL A 43 18.17 -17.74 -16.67
C VAL A 43 16.73 -17.38 -16.31
N LEU A 44 15.94 -16.94 -17.30
CA LEU A 44 14.50 -17.05 -17.22
C LEU A 44 14.24 -18.54 -17.11
N ASP A 45 13.54 -18.96 -16.06
CA ASP A 45 13.00 -20.31 -16.02
C ASP A 45 12.13 -20.46 -17.27
N GLN A 46 12.35 -21.51 -18.05
CA GLN A 46 11.52 -21.82 -19.23
C GLN A 46 10.02 -21.90 -18.87
N ASN A 47 9.71 -22.08 -17.59
CA ASN A 47 8.37 -22.18 -17.05
C ASN A 47 7.81 -20.88 -16.46
N ASP A 48 8.56 -19.77 -16.44
CA ASP A 48 8.01 -18.47 -16.01
C ASP A 48 7.02 -17.99 -17.08
N PRO A 49 5.72 -17.85 -16.76
CA PRO A 49 4.77 -17.30 -17.69
C PRO A 49 5.13 -15.83 -17.95
N LEU A 50 5.59 -15.54 -19.16
CA LEU A 50 5.68 -14.17 -19.64
C LEU A 50 4.26 -13.70 -19.96
N PHE A 51 3.82 -12.68 -19.25
CA PHE A 51 2.58 -11.98 -19.60
C PHE A 51 2.63 -11.55 -21.07
N ASN A 52 1.80 -12.18 -21.90
CA ASN A 52 1.60 -11.81 -23.28
C ASN A 52 0.30 -11.02 -23.38
N ALA A 53 0.43 -9.71 -23.58
CA ALA A 53 -0.72 -8.84 -23.79
C ALA A 53 -1.53 -9.29 -25.03
N PRO A 54 -2.87 -9.34 -24.96
CA PRO A 54 -3.71 -9.59 -26.13
C PRO A 54 -3.49 -8.53 -27.22
N ASN A 55 -3.60 -8.91 -28.49
CA ASN A 55 -3.61 -7.94 -29.60
C ASN A 55 -4.91 -7.10 -29.55
N GLY A 56 -4.90 -5.96 -28.85
CA GLY A 56 -6.06 -5.09 -28.67
C GLY A 56 -6.21 -4.02 -29.74
N VAL A 57 -7.38 -3.98 -30.40
CA VAL A 57 -7.85 -2.82 -31.16
C VAL A 57 -8.60 -1.93 -30.17
N GLY A 58 -8.01 -0.79 -29.79
CA GLY A 58 -8.57 0.09 -28.75
C GLY A 58 -9.96 0.61 -29.11
N VAL A 59 -10.97 0.23 -28.32
CA VAL A 59 -12.29 0.86 -28.31
C VAL A 59 -12.36 1.69 -27.04
N TRP A 60 -12.20 3.00 -27.20
CA TRP A 60 -12.31 3.96 -26.11
C TRP A 60 -13.78 4.22 -25.80
N THR A 61 -14.27 3.71 -24.68
CA THR A 61 -15.51 4.20 -24.06
C THR A 61 -15.15 5.21 -22.98
N PRO A 62 -15.74 6.42 -22.97
CA PRO A 62 -15.50 7.37 -21.90
C PRO A 62 -15.97 6.78 -20.56
N THR A 63 -15.07 6.78 -19.56
CA THR A 63 -15.42 6.51 -18.16
C THR A 63 -16.39 7.60 -17.69
N PRO A 64 -17.49 7.26 -17.00
CA PRO A 64 -18.39 8.27 -16.44
C PRO A 64 -17.62 9.18 -15.45
N PRO A 65 -17.94 10.48 -15.41
CA PRO A 65 -17.22 11.43 -14.55
C PRO A 65 -17.39 11.06 -13.07
N ILE A 66 -16.27 10.96 -12.35
CA ILE A 66 -16.24 10.95 -10.89
C ILE A 66 -16.16 12.42 -10.44
N ASN A 67 -17.24 12.93 -9.85
CA ASN A 67 -17.22 14.24 -9.21
C ASN A 67 -16.53 14.13 -7.85
N PHE A 68 -15.40 14.81 -7.70
CA PHE A 68 -14.83 15.15 -6.39
C PHE A 68 -15.46 16.48 -5.93
N PRO A 69 -16.10 16.56 -4.76
CA PRO A 69 -16.47 17.84 -4.19
C PRO A 69 -15.22 18.54 -3.66
N THR A 70 -14.81 19.62 -4.31
CA THR A 70 -14.00 20.66 -3.67
C THR A 70 -14.90 21.48 -2.75
N ASP A 71 -14.35 21.97 -1.63
CA ASP A 71 -15.03 22.88 -0.70
C ASP A 71 -15.66 24.07 -1.45
N GLY A 72 -16.96 23.99 -1.71
CA GLY A 72 -17.77 25.02 -2.33
C GLY A 72 -19.26 24.72 -2.09
N PRO A 73 -20.11 25.74 -1.85
CA PRO A 73 -21.49 25.52 -1.46
C PRO A 73 -22.31 24.95 -2.62
N GLU A 74 -22.83 23.74 -2.44
CA GLU A 74 -23.62 23.03 -3.43
C GLU A 74 -25.07 23.56 -3.47
N LEU A 75 -25.53 23.94 -4.67
CA LEU A 75 -26.91 24.29 -4.94
C LEU A 75 -27.73 23.01 -5.11
N THR A 76 -28.82 22.91 -4.37
CA THR A 76 -29.76 21.79 -4.40
C THR A 76 -30.60 21.80 -5.68
N GLU A 77 -30.49 20.75 -6.49
CA GLU A 77 -31.54 20.42 -7.47
C GLU A 77 -32.24 19.10 -7.11
N SER A 78 -33.57 19.18 -7.08
CA SER A 78 -34.49 18.09 -6.79
C SER A 78 -34.65 17.20 -8.02
N ASN A 79 -34.32 15.92 -7.91
CA ASN A 79 -34.64 14.92 -8.93
C ASN A 79 -35.92 14.16 -8.57
N ASN A 80 -36.92 14.28 -9.44
CA ASN A 80 -38.15 13.51 -9.43
C ASN A 80 -38.17 12.63 -10.68
N GLN A 81 -37.90 11.33 -10.56
CA GLN A 81 -38.31 10.33 -11.54
C GLN A 81 -38.74 9.00 -10.89
N SER A 82 -39.85 8.48 -11.44
CA SER A 82 -40.63 7.30 -11.05
C SER A 82 -40.07 6.01 -11.69
N PRO A 83 -40.48 4.80 -11.24
CA PRO A 83 -39.70 3.57 -11.38
C PRO A 83 -39.96 2.81 -12.69
N GLY A 84 -38.89 2.31 -13.31
CA GLY A 84 -38.92 1.46 -14.49
C GLY A 84 -38.12 0.17 -14.30
N GLU A 85 -38.85 -0.94 -14.32
CA GLU A 85 -38.50 -2.34 -14.66
C GLU A 85 -37.22 -3.01 -14.12
N LEU A 86 -37.48 -4.05 -13.33
CA LEU A 86 -36.57 -5.12 -12.90
C LEU A 86 -36.05 -5.92 -14.10
N ILE A 87 -34.75 -5.85 -14.37
CA ILE A 87 -34.04 -6.84 -15.20
C ILE A 87 -33.10 -7.63 -14.28
N SER A 88 -33.37 -8.93 -14.15
CA SER A 88 -32.50 -9.91 -13.51
C SER A 88 -31.25 -10.08 -14.36
N LEU A 89 -30.08 -9.67 -13.84
CA LEU A 89 -28.79 -10.15 -14.34
C LEU A 89 -28.28 -11.21 -13.37
N ALA A 90 -28.23 -12.45 -13.86
CA ALA A 90 -27.46 -13.51 -13.26
C ALA A 90 -25.97 -13.10 -13.27
N THR A 91 -25.35 -13.12 -12.09
CA THR A 91 -23.91 -12.98 -11.90
C THR A 91 -23.20 -14.26 -12.32
N ASP A 92 -22.74 -14.31 -13.57
CA ASP A 92 -21.64 -15.20 -13.97
C ASP A 92 -20.35 -14.39 -13.93
N VAL A 93 -19.62 -14.50 -12.81
CA VAL A 93 -18.20 -14.13 -12.75
C VAL A 93 -17.45 -15.18 -13.58
N PRO A 94 -16.74 -14.82 -14.66
CA PRO A 94 -15.99 -15.81 -15.42
C PRO A 94 -14.84 -16.33 -14.54
N THR A 95 -14.91 -17.60 -14.19
CA THR A 95 -13.77 -18.36 -13.65
C THR A 95 -12.62 -18.29 -14.66
N PRO A 96 -11.38 -17.98 -14.25
CA PRO A 96 -10.25 -17.99 -15.17
C PRO A 96 -10.08 -19.36 -15.84
N GLN A 97 -9.76 -19.37 -17.14
CA GLN A 97 -9.55 -20.59 -17.92
C GLN A 97 -8.41 -21.42 -17.31
N SER A 98 -8.75 -22.58 -16.75
CA SER A 98 -7.80 -23.59 -16.25
C SER A 98 -7.26 -24.50 -17.36
N ILE A 99 -6.01 -25.00 -17.16
CA ILE A 99 -5.36 -26.26 -17.63
C ILE A 99 -4.06 -26.04 -18.41
N PRO A 100 -2.92 -26.63 -17.96
CA PRO A 100 -2.59 -28.08 -18.11
C PRO A 100 -2.71 -28.98 -16.85
N VAL A 101 -3.24 -30.20 -17.02
CA VAL A 101 -3.44 -31.27 -15.99
C VAL A 101 -2.12 -31.99 -15.62
N ASP A 102 -0.96 -31.50 -16.09
CA ASP A 102 0.33 -32.20 -15.97
C ASP A 102 1.50 -31.26 -15.59
N ALA A 103 1.19 -30.10 -15.01
CA ALA A 103 2.23 -29.22 -14.46
C ALA A 103 2.64 -29.71 -13.07
N ALA A 104 3.95 -29.75 -12.81
CA ALA A 104 4.47 -30.00 -11.47
C ALA A 104 3.88 -28.99 -10.48
N PRO A 105 3.53 -29.41 -9.25
CA PRO A 105 3.02 -28.48 -8.25
C PRO A 105 4.06 -27.40 -7.94
N LEU A 106 3.57 -26.21 -7.63
CA LEU A 106 4.38 -25.09 -7.17
C LEU A 106 4.77 -25.31 -5.71
N LEU A 107 6.03 -24.99 -5.40
CA LEU A 107 6.56 -24.95 -4.04
C LEU A 107 6.50 -23.51 -3.56
N TYR A 108 5.63 -23.23 -2.59
CA TYR A 108 5.43 -21.90 -2.05
C TYR A 108 5.84 -21.86 -0.58
N TYR A 109 6.68 -20.88 -0.22
CA TYR A 109 7.00 -20.60 1.17
C TYR A 109 6.09 -19.46 1.62
N THR A 110 5.30 -19.73 2.68
CA THR A 110 4.37 -18.74 3.22
C THR A 110 5.08 -17.46 3.64
N GLN A 111 4.40 -16.35 3.41
CA GLN A 111 4.85 -15.00 3.74
C GLN A 111 4.15 -14.50 5.02
N ALA A 112 4.67 -13.41 5.57
CA ALA A 112 4.03 -12.73 6.70
C ALA A 112 2.60 -12.31 6.34
N GLY A 113 1.65 -12.57 7.24
CA GLY A 113 0.25 -12.23 7.02
C GLY A 113 -0.55 -13.20 6.14
N ASP A 114 0.06 -14.29 5.63
CA ASP A 114 -0.67 -15.29 4.87
C ASP A 114 -1.75 -15.98 5.71
N THR A 115 -2.87 -16.27 5.06
CA THR A 115 -3.89 -17.19 5.54
C THR A 115 -4.17 -18.24 4.47
N LEU A 116 -4.55 -19.45 4.89
CA LEU A 116 -4.84 -20.53 3.95
C LEU A 116 -5.89 -20.16 2.89
N PRO A 117 -7.02 -19.48 3.21
CA PRO A 117 -7.99 -19.05 2.20
C PRO A 117 -7.43 -18.02 1.21
N VAL A 118 -6.63 -17.07 1.67
CA VAL A 118 -6.04 -16.04 0.78
C VAL A 118 -5.00 -16.66 -0.14
N VAL A 119 -4.13 -17.55 0.38
CA VAL A 119 -3.17 -18.29 -0.44
C VAL A 119 -3.89 -19.10 -1.52
N ALA A 120 -4.95 -19.83 -1.17
CA ALA A 120 -5.73 -20.59 -2.14
C ALA A 120 -6.30 -19.68 -3.26
N THR A 121 -6.87 -18.52 -2.90
CA THR A 121 -7.37 -17.52 -3.85
C THR A 121 -6.29 -16.95 -4.77
N ARG A 122 -5.10 -16.64 -4.24
CA ARG A 122 -3.97 -16.13 -5.05
C ARG A 122 -3.52 -17.16 -6.07
N PHE A 123 -3.42 -18.43 -5.68
CA PHE A 123 -3.01 -19.53 -6.55
C PHE A 123 -4.14 -20.08 -7.44
N GLY A 124 -5.38 -19.63 -7.27
CA GLY A 124 -6.52 -20.07 -8.07
C GLY A 124 -6.89 -21.55 -7.83
N VAL A 125 -6.77 -22.00 -6.58
CA VAL A 125 -7.07 -23.38 -6.14
C VAL A 125 -8.06 -23.35 -4.98
N GLU A 126 -8.65 -24.50 -4.65
CA GLU A 126 -9.43 -24.64 -3.41
C GLU A 126 -8.52 -24.85 -2.21
N VAL A 127 -8.98 -24.47 -1.01
CA VAL A 127 -8.24 -24.70 0.25
C VAL A 127 -7.85 -26.17 0.44
N ALA A 128 -8.73 -27.09 0.02
CA ALA A 128 -8.51 -28.52 0.12
C ALA A 128 -7.39 -29.05 -0.79
N ASP A 129 -7.01 -28.28 -1.82
CA ASP A 129 -5.96 -28.65 -2.76
C ASP A 129 -4.56 -28.24 -2.28
N VAL A 130 -4.48 -27.39 -1.25
CA VAL A 130 -3.23 -26.95 -0.65
C VAL A 130 -2.76 -27.96 0.39
N SER A 131 -1.51 -28.41 0.27
CA SER A 131 -0.92 -29.37 1.20
C SER A 131 0.45 -28.91 1.71
N ALA A 132 0.92 -29.48 2.83
CA ALA A 132 2.23 -29.18 3.40
C ALA A 132 2.93 -30.48 3.81
N PRO A 133 4.25 -30.64 3.56
CA PRO A 133 5.00 -31.81 4.04
C PRO A 133 5.03 -31.94 5.56
N SER A 134 4.87 -30.84 6.29
CA SER A 134 4.78 -30.79 7.75
C SER A 134 3.46 -31.37 8.30
N GLY A 135 2.46 -31.60 7.45
CA GLY A 135 1.17 -32.17 7.83
C GLY A 135 0.02 -31.16 7.76
N ALA A 136 -0.78 -31.08 8.81
CA ALA A 136 -1.99 -30.26 8.85
C ALA A 136 -1.67 -28.76 8.83
N ILE A 137 -2.39 -28.02 7.98
CA ILE A 137 -2.29 -26.56 7.86
C ILE A 137 -3.44 -25.93 8.66
N PRO A 138 -3.19 -24.89 9.48
CA PRO A 138 -4.26 -24.15 10.14
C PRO A 138 -5.27 -23.60 9.12
N THR A 139 -6.56 -23.93 9.31
CA THR A 139 -7.65 -23.46 8.45
C THR A 139 -8.11 -22.05 8.80
N THR A 140 -7.70 -21.55 9.96
CA THR A 140 -8.03 -20.21 10.50
C THR A 140 -6.78 -19.58 11.08
N GLY A 141 -6.73 -18.25 11.09
CA GLY A 141 -5.58 -17.50 11.61
C GLY A 141 -4.44 -17.39 10.59
N LEU A 142 -3.32 -16.85 11.07
CA LEU A 142 -2.12 -16.62 10.26
C LEU A 142 -1.30 -17.90 10.10
N LEU A 143 -0.73 -18.09 8.92
CA LEU A 143 0.27 -19.13 8.68
C LEU A 143 1.63 -18.68 9.21
N THR A 144 2.41 -19.62 9.74
CA THR A 144 3.80 -19.35 10.12
C THR A 144 4.62 -19.08 8.85
N PRO A 145 5.35 -17.96 8.75
CA PRO A 145 6.21 -17.68 7.58
C PRO A 145 7.25 -18.77 7.34
N ASN A 146 7.66 -18.93 6.10
CA ASN A 146 8.58 -19.97 5.62
C ASN A 146 8.07 -21.41 5.78
N THR A 147 6.75 -21.60 5.95
CA THR A 147 6.12 -22.92 5.86
C THR A 147 6.03 -23.31 4.39
N LEU A 148 6.59 -24.47 4.03
CA LEU A 148 6.51 -25.00 2.67
C LEU A 148 5.11 -25.56 2.40
N LEU A 149 4.45 -24.98 1.40
CA LEU A 149 3.20 -25.45 0.81
C LEU A 149 3.47 -26.05 -0.58
N ILE A 150 2.75 -27.12 -0.88
CA ILE A 150 2.69 -27.76 -2.20
C ILE A 150 1.31 -27.42 -2.77
N ILE A 151 1.31 -26.65 -3.86
CA ILE A 151 0.10 -26.08 -4.45
C ILE A 151 -0.01 -26.49 -5.92
N PRO A 152 -1.17 -26.97 -6.39
CA PRO A 152 -1.35 -27.27 -7.81
C PRO A 152 -1.09 -26.05 -8.70
N HIS A 153 -0.40 -26.27 -9.82
CA HIS A 153 -0.12 -25.23 -10.79
C HIS A 153 -1.31 -25.05 -11.74
N MET A 154 -2.21 -24.13 -11.42
CA MET A 154 -3.45 -23.90 -12.18
C MET A 154 -3.43 -22.66 -13.06
N LEU A 155 -2.56 -21.69 -12.76
CA LEU A 155 -2.50 -20.40 -13.45
C LEU A 155 -1.56 -20.45 -14.66
N VAL A 156 -1.93 -19.75 -15.72
CA VAL A 156 -1.09 -19.48 -16.88
C VAL A 156 -1.13 -17.98 -17.19
N ASN A 157 -0.10 -17.46 -17.87
CA ASN A 157 -0.04 -16.06 -18.32
C ASN A 157 -0.17 -15.04 -17.16
N THR A 158 0.63 -15.20 -16.11
CA THR A 158 0.70 -14.22 -15.01
C THR A 158 1.74 -13.13 -15.31
N THR A 159 1.75 -12.07 -14.49
CA THR A 159 2.89 -11.15 -14.41
C THR A 159 4.15 -11.90 -13.94
N SER A 160 5.31 -11.23 -14.01
CA SER A 160 6.55 -11.77 -13.42
C SER A 160 6.39 -11.98 -11.91
N SER A 161 6.89 -13.11 -11.42
CA SER A 161 7.03 -13.44 -9.98
C SER A 161 8.15 -12.67 -9.28
N LYS A 162 8.91 -11.87 -10.02
CA LYS A 162 10.01 -11.09 -9.45
C LYS A 162 9.48 -10.03 -8.48
N GLN A 163 9.88 -10.15 -7.22
CA GLN A 163 9.63 -9.14 -6.20
C GLN A 163 10.57 -7.94 -6.41
N ILE A 164 10.01 -6.73 -6.30
CA ILE A 164 10.68 -5.47 -6.65
C ILE A 164 10.98 -4.64 -5.39
N ILE A 165 10.11 -4.71 -4.39
CA ILE A 165 10.26 -3.98 -3.13
C ILE A 165 9.71 -4.85 -1.97
N PRO A 166 10.38 -4.88 -0.80
CA PRO A 166 9.85 -5.54 0.40
C PRO A 166 8.65 -4.78 0.98
N ASP A 167 7.85 -5.46 1.80
CA ASP A 167 6.67 -4.87 2.42
C ASP A 167 7.05 -3.72 3.36
N SER A 168 8.19 -3.83 4.06
CA SER A 168 8.75 -2.80 4.95
C SER A 168 9.12 -1.50 4.24
N GLU A 169 9.36 -1.53 2.93
CA GLU A 169 9.71 -0.35 2.15
C GLU A 169 8.49 0.24 1.42
N LEU A 170 7.33 -0.40 1.51
CA LEU A 170 6.04 0.20 1.17
C LEU A 170 5.36 0.79 2.39
N VAL A 171 5.26 0.03 3.47
CA VAL A 171 4.67 0.47 4.74
C VAL A 171 5.61 1.46 5.41
N TYR A 172 5.08 2.50 6.07
CA TYR A 172 5.87 3.34 6.95
C TYR A 172 6.23 2.55 8.22
N SER A 173 7.24 1.70 8.08
CA SER A 173 7.62 0.66 9.02
C SER A 173 8.87 1.03 9.82
N PRO A 174 9.37 0.16 10.72
CA PRO A 174 10.60 0.42 11.46
C PRO A 174 11.81 0.72 10.55
N SER A 175 11.77 0.29 9.28
CA SER A 175 12.86 0.56 8.32
C SER A 175 13.09 2.05 8.03
N ALA A 176 12.13 2.92 8.34
CA ALA A 176 12.15 4.34 8.02
C ALA A 176 12.03 5.28 9.23
N VAL A 177 12.14 4.76 10.47
CA VAL A 177 12.13 5.59 11.68
C VAL A 177 13.28 6.60 11.69
N ASP A 178 14.42 6.25 11.09
CA ASP A 178 15.61 7.09 11.01
C ASP A 178 15.64 8.06 9.81
N PHE A 179 14.60 8.07 8.98
CA PHE A 179 14.61 8.82 7.73
C PHE A 179 14.14 10.27 7.92
N ASP A 180 15.09 11.21 7.92
CA ASP A 180 14.79 12.65 7.91
C ASP A 180 14.44 13.15 6.50
N ILE A 181 13.14 13.20 6.21
CA ILE A 181 12.59 13.66 4.92
C ILE A 181 13.00 15.11 4.62
N THR A 182 13.03 15.97 5.64
CA THR A 182 13.30 17.40 5.48
C THR A 182 14.76 17.62 5.11
N ALA A 183 15.68 17.00 5.85
CA ALA A 183 17.10 17.05 5.56
C ALA A 183 17.41 16.43 4.20
N TYR A 184 16.81 15.28 3.87
CA TYR A 184 17.01 14.61 2.58
C TYR A 184 16.56 15.50 1.41
N THR A 185 15.36 16.07 1.50
CA THR A 185 14.81 16.95 0.46
C THR A 185 15.64 18.22 0.30
N ALA A 186 16.08 18.83 1.41
CA ALA A 186 16.93 20.01 1.38
C ALA A 186 18.31 19.71 0.76
N GLN A 187 18.89 18.56 1.07
CA GLN A 187 20.18 18.12 0.51
C GLN A 187 20.06 17.79 -0.98
N ALA A 188 18.96 17.18 -1.41
CA ALA A 188 18.70 16.84 -2.81
C ALA A 188 18.60 18.10 -3.69
N GLY A 189 18.02 19.19 -3.16
CA GLY A 189 18.06 20.52 -3.78
C GLY A 189 17.22 20.69 -5.06
N GLY A 190 16.38 19.69 -5.41
CA GLY A 190 15.45 19.78 -6.54
C GLY A 190 14.24 20.67 -6.27
N TYR A 191 13.27 20.66 -7.18
CA TYR A 191 12.07 21.48 -7.14
C TYR A 191 11.29 21.35 -5.82
N LEU A 192 11.17 20.12 -5.30
CA LEU A 192 10.48 19.82 -4.04
C LEU A 192 11.03 20.64 -2.85
N SER A 193 12.34 20.92 -2.82
CA SER A 193 13.01 21.66 -1.75
C SER A 193 12.59 23.14 -1.64
N THR A 194 12.03 23.69 -2.73
CA THR A 194 11.55 25.08 -2.80
C THR A 194 10.04 25.18 -2.95
N TYR A 195 9.37 24.05 -3.20
CA TYR A 195 7.94 23.98 -3.37
C TYR A 195 7.22 24.35 -2.08
N ARG A 196 6.12 25.11 -2.21
CA ARG A 196 5.19 25.40 -1.13
C ARG A 196 3.77 25.52 -1.66
N VAL A 197 2.82 25.10 -0.85
CA VAL A 197 1.38 25.19 -1.13
C VAL A 197 0.66 25.75 0.09
N TRP A 198 -0.43 26.48 -0.12
CA TRP A 198 -1.32 26.89 0.96
C TRP A 198 -2.42 25.84 1.14
N LEU A 199 -2.53 25.26 2.33
CA LEU A 199 -3.60 24.34 2.72
C LEU A 199 -4.46 24.98 3.82
N GLY A 200 -5.77 24.73 3.83
CA GLY A 200 -6.66 25.28 4.85
C GLY A 200 -6.29 24.86 6.28
N THR A 201 -5.76 23.64 6.44
CA THR A 201 -5.42 23.05 7.73
C THR A 201 -4.04 23.44 8.26
N THR A 202 -3.05 23.55 7.37
CA THR A 202 -1.62 23.73 7.72
C THR A 202 -1.01 25.00 7.15
N GLN A 203 -1.80 25.85 6.49
CA GLN A 203 -1.36 27.10 5.86
C GLN A 203 -0.25 26.86 4.83
N TRP A 204 0.78 27.72 4.78
CA TRP A 204 1.93 27.50 3.91
C TRP A 204 2.71 26.26 4.37
N THR A 205 2.64 25.21 3.55
CA THR A 205 3.29 23.91 3.78
C THR A 205 4.30 23.66 2.67
N SER A 206 5.52 23.29 3.04
CA SER A 206 6.59 22.94 2.11
C SER A 206 6.40 21.56 1.47
N GLY A 207 7.14 21.29 0.40
CA GLY A 207 7.13 19.97 -0.25
C GLY A 207 7.49 18.82 0.70
N ALA A 208 8.52 18.99 1.54
CA ALA A 208 8.94 17.97 2.49
C ALA A 208 7.89 17.72 3.59
N GLU A 209 7.32 18.78 4.17
CA GLU A 209 6.24 18.67 5.17
C GLU A 209 5.01 17.97 4.59
N LEU A 210 4.71 18.20 3.31
CA LEU A 210 3.60 17.55 2.63
C LEU A 210 3.82 16.05 2.45
N VAL A 211 5.02 15.64 2.04
CA VAL A 211 5.39 14.21 1.95
C VAL A 211 5.34 13.56 3.33
N GLN A 212 5.89 14.21 4.37
CA GLN A 212 5.85 13.72 5.74
C GLN A 212 4.42 13.51 6.23
N ARG A 213 3.55 14.50 6.00
CA ARG A 213 2.14 14.45 6.39
C ARG A 213 1.43 13.27 5.74
N ILE A 214 1.52 13.16 4.40
CA ILE A 214 0.88 12.07 3.67
C ILE A 214 1.42 10.70 4.12
N ALA A 215 2.74 10.58 4.31
CA ALA A 215 3.37 9.36 4.79
C ALA A 215 2.81 8.93 6.16
N LEU A 216 2.69 9.85 7.13
CA LEU A 216 2.17 9.56 8.47
C LEU A 216 0.68 9.21 8.47
N GLU A 217 -0.12 10.03 7.79
CA GLU A 217 -1.58 9.87 7.71
C GLU A 217 -1.96 8.52 7.09
N ASN A 218 -1.22 8.09 6.07
CA ASN A 218 -1.52 6.87 5.31
C ASN A 218 -0.67 5.65 5.70
N SER A 219 0.35 5.84 6.54
CA SER A 219 1.35 4.83 6.89
C SER A 219 2.07 4.24 5.67
N ILE A 220 2.47 5.11 4.73
CA ILE A 220 3.26 4.76 3.54
C ILE A 220 4.69 5.29 3.66
N ASN A 221 5.67 4.47 3.32
CA ASN A 221 7.09 4.78 3.48
C ASN A 221 7.47 6.04 2.68
N PRO A 222 8.03 7.07 3.33
CA PRO A 222 8.37 8.31 2.65
C PRO A 222 9.47 8.15 1.59
N ARG A 223 10.36 7.15 1.73
CA ARG A 223 11.36 6.85 0.69
C ARG A 223 10.69 6.44 -0.61
N LEU A 224 9.64 5.63 -0.55
CA LEU A 224 8.87 5.24 -1.73
C LEU A 224 8.18 6.45 -2.36
N LEU A 225 7.55 7.31 -1.57
CA LEU A 225 6.89 8.52 -2.09
C LEU A 225 7.88 9.42 -2.84
N LEU A 226 9.08 9.61 -2.28
CA LEU A 226 10.15 10.37 -2.94
C LEU A 226 10.68 9.68 -4.20
N ALA A 227 10.84 8.35 -4.19
CA ALA A 227 11.25 7.61 -5.37
C ALA A 227 10.23 7.71 -6.52
N LEU A 228 8.93 7.59 -6.21
CA LEU A 228 7.86 7.75 -7.19
C LEU A 228 7.82 9.17 -7.74
N LEU A 229 7.95 10.16 -6.87
CA LEU A 229 7.99 11.56 -7.24
C LEU A 229 9.18 11.87 -8.17
N GLU A 230 10.37 11.36 -7.86
CA GLU A 230 11.54 11.48 -8.72
C GLU A 230 11.34 10.76 -10.05
N TYR A 231 10.82 9.53 -10.03
CA TYR A 231 10.59 8.73 -11.23
C TYR A 231 9.64 9.42 -12.22
N GLN A 232 8.55 9.99 -11.71
CA GLN A 232 7.48 10.55 -12.53
C GLN A 232 7.79 11.96 -13.04
N SER A 233 8.46 12.79 -12.21
CA SER A 233 8.57 14.22 -12.48
C SER A 233 9.94 14.84 -12.20
N GLY A 234 10.89 14.09 -11.64
CA GLY A 234 12.24 14.59 -11.34
C GLY A 234 12.26 15.66 -10.25
N TRP A 235 11.25 15.72 -9.39
CA TRP A 235 11.10 16.80 -8.41
C TRP A 235 12.09 16.74 -7.25
N VAL A 236 12.69 15.58 -6.97
CA VAL A 236 13.56 15.41 -5.80
C VAL A 236 14.95 15.95 -6.09
N TYR A 237 15.56 15.56 -7.20
CA TYR A 237 16.91 16.02 -7.58
C TYR A 237 16.94 17.09 -8.66
N GLY A 238 15.87 17.24 -9.44
CA GLY A 238 15.82 18.07 -10.64
C GLY A 238 14.77 19.15 -10.60
N GLN A 239 14.29 19.51 -11.79
CA GLN A 239 13.17 20.42 -12.03
C GLN A 239 12.20 19.73 -12.98
N PRO A 240 10.87 19.93 -12.85
CA PRO A 240 9.92 19.39 -13.81
C PRO A 240 10.27 19.88 -15.22
N SER A 241 10.32 18.97 -16.19
CA SER A 241 10.75 19.30 -17.56
C SER A 241 9.65 20.00 -18.38
N ASN A 242 8.40 19.88 -17.93
CA ASN A 242 7.21 20.42 -18.60
C ASN A 242 6.05 20.62 -17.61
N ALA A 243 5.00 21.31 -18.07
CA ALA A 243 3.84 21.65 -17.24
C ALA A 243 3.06 20.42 -16.73
N LEU A 244 3.06 19.28 -17.43
CA LEU A 244 2.39 18.07 -16.93
C LEU A 244 3.15 17.48 -15.73
N GLN A 245 4.48 17.46 -15.78
CA GLN A 245 5.30 17.02 -14.65
C GLN A 245 5.25 18.01 -13.48
N GLU A 246 4.95 19.28 -13.73
CA GLU A 246 4.72 20.25 -12.67
C GLU A 246 3.30 20.15 -12.06
N ASP A 247 2.27 19.97 -12.89
CA ASP A 247 0.89 19.92 -12.41
C ASP A 247 0.50 18.54 -11.84
N TYR A 248 1.10 17.47 -12.35
CA TYR A 248 0.82 16.07 -11.99
C TYR A 248 2.11 15.31 -11.61
N PRO A 249 2.79 15.72 -10.52
CA PRO A 249 4.08 15.16 -10.12
C PRO A 249 4.14 13.65 -9.89
N MET A 250 2.99 12.99 -9.71
CA MET A 250 2.89 11.53 -9.54
C MET A 250 2.41 10.82 -10.82
N GLY A 251 2.23 11.54 -11.92
CA GLY A 251 1.96 10.99 -13.26
C GLY A 251 0.47 10.81 -13.61
N LYS A 252 -0.47 11.01 -12.68
CA LYS A 252 -1.90 10.91 -12.98
C LYS A 252 -2.46 12.23 -13.51
N VAL A 253 -2.64 12.31 -14.82
CA VAL A 253 -3.20 13.49 -15.50
C VAL A 253 -4.73 13.50 -15.39
N ASP A 254 -5.25 14.18 -14.38
CA ASP A 254 -6.67 14.44 -14.16
C ASP A 254 -6.83 15.84 -13.56
N LEU A 255 -7.66 16.69 -14.16
CA LEU A 255 -7.83 18.08 -13.72
C LEU A 255 -8.22 18.23 -12.24
N SER A 256 -8.95 17.26 -11.69
CA SER A 256 -9.35 17.24 -10.26
C SER A 256 -8.19 16.90 -9.31
N LEU A 257 -7.13 16.28 -9.84
CA LEU A 257 -5.97 15.81 -9.08
C LEU A 257 -4.74 16.70 -9.26
N LYS A 258 -4.89 17.91 -9.80
CA LYS A 258 -3.77 18.84 -9.99
C LYS A 258 -3.14 19.24 -8.66
N GLY A 259 -1.81 19.25 -8.61
CA GLY A 259 -1.00 19.70 -7.47
C GLY A 259 -0.49 18.56 -6.59
N LEU A 260 0.61 18.82 -5.88
CA LEU A 260 1.34 17.78 -5.14
C LEU A 260 0.49 17.07 -4.08
N TYR A 261 -0.36 17.79 -3.33
CA TYR A 261 -1.19 17.18 -2.28
C TYR A 261 -2.16 16.15 -2.86
N SER A 262 -2.97 16.56 -3.84
CA SER A 262 -3.96 15.68 -4.48
C SER A 262 -3.30 14.49 -5.19
N GLN A 263 -2.14 14.71 -5.83
CA GLN A 263 -1.36 13.64 -6.45
C GLN A 263 -0.83 12.64 -5.42
N LEU A 264 -0.29 13.11 -4.29
CA LEU A 264 0.22 12.25 -3.22
C LEU A 264 -0.92 11.45 -2.57
N ALA A 265 -2.03 12.11 -2.21
CA ALA A 265 -3.22 11.48 -1.64
C ALA A 265 -3.80 10.40 -2.58
N TRP A 266 -3.91 10.72 -3.88
CA TRP A 266 -4.32 9.73 -4.88
C TRP A 266 -3.34 8.54 -4.95
N SER A 267 -2.04 8.81 -4.91
CA SER A 267 -1.00 7.78 -5.03
C SER A 267 -1.01 6.81 -3.85
N VAL A 268 -1.09 7.31 -2.61
CA VAL A 268 -1.16 6.44 -1.41
C VAL A 268 -2.44 5.63 -1.37
N ASN A 269 -3.56 6.16 -1.89
CA ASN A 269 -4.79 5.40 -2.04
C ASN A 269 -4.61 4.22 -3.03
N GLN A 270 -3.92 4.44 -4.16
CA GLN A 270 -3.63 3.35 -5.12
C GLN A 270 -2.65 2.31 -4.56
N LEU A 271 -1.58 2.77 -3.90
CA LEU A 271 -0.61 1.88 -3.25
C LEU A 271 -1.30 1.01 -2.18
N SER A 272 -2.13 1.62 -1.34
CA SER A 272 -2.90 0.92 -0.31
C SER A 272 -3.90 -0.06 -0.92
N THR A 273 -4.60 0.33 -1.99
CA THR A 273 -5.52 -0.55 -2.72
C THR A 273 -4.80 -1.81 -3.22
N GLY A 274 -3.64 -1.64 -3.85
CA GLY A 274 -2.86 -2.78 -4.34
C GLY A 274 -2.30 -3.65 -3.20
N TYR A 275 -1.74 -3.02 -2.16
CA TYR A 275 -1.16 -3.73 -1.01
C TYR A 275 -2.21 -4.57 -0.28
N TYR A 276 -3.28 -3.93 0.19
CA TYR A 276 -4.30 -4.60 1.00
C TYR A 276 -5.24 -5.46 0.16
N GLY A 277 -5.44 -5.13 -1.12
CA GLY A 277 -6.13 -5.99 -2.09
C GLY A 277 -5.48 -7.35 -2.22
N TRP A 278 -4.15 -7.36 -2.32
CA TRP A 278 -3.37 -8.59 -2.34
C TRP A 278 -3.33 -9.27 -0.98
N ARG A 279 -3.05 -8.51 0.09
CA ARG A 279 -2.89 -8.99 1.46
C ARG A 279 -4.14 -9.69 1.97
N GLU A 280 -5.31 -9.14 1.69
CA GLU A 280 -6.61 -9.64 2.14
C GLU A 280 -7.31 -10.54 1.10
N GLY A 281 -6.72 -10.69 -0.09
CA GLY A 281 -7.13 -11.69 -1.09
C GLY A 281 -8.33 -11.31 -1.96
N TRP A 282 -8.81 -10.07 -1.92
CA TRP A 282 -9.89 -9.60 -2.79
C TRP A 282 -9.42 -9.05 -4.15
N MET A 283 -8.10 -8.91 -4.33
CA MET A 283 -7.49 -8.54 -5.60
C MET A 283 -6.42 -9.55 -6.01
N THR A 284 -6.51 -10.05 -7.24
CA THR A 284 -5.54 -10.99 -7.82
C THR A 284 -5.20 -10.69 -9.28
N GLU A 285 -5.78 -9.62 -9.82
CA GLU A 285 -5.56 -9.12 -11.17
C GLU A 285 -5.41 -7.60 -11.12
N ILE A 286 -4.70 -7.06 -12.09
CA ILE A 286 -4.60 -5.61 -12.31
C ILE A 286 -5.19 -5.27 -13.68
N GLN A 287 -5.73 -4.05 -13.80
CA GLN A 287 -6.18 -3.49 -15.07
C GLN A 287 -5.33 -2.25 -15.39
N PHE A 288 -4.77 -2.22 -16.59
CA PHE A 288 -3.96 -1.10 -17.08
C PHE A 288 -4.85 0.01 -17.67
N SER A 289 -4.26 1.19 -17.88
CA SER A 289 -4.96 2.35 -18.47
C SER A 289 -5.49 2.12 -19.91
N ASP A 290 -4.94 1.14 -20.63
CA ASP A 290 -5.40 0.71 -21.97
C ASP A 290 -6.57 -0.30 -21.91
N GLY A 291 -7.03 -0.65 -20.70
CA GLY A 291 -8.13 -1.59 -20.44
C GLY A 291 -7.72 -3.06 -20.39
N VAL A 292 -6.47 -3.40 -20.73
CA VAL A 292 -5.93 -4.77 -20.64
C VAL A 292 -5.88 -5.19 -19.17
N ARG A 293 -6.10 -6.48 -18.91
CA ARG A 293 -5.95 -7.09 -17.58
C ARG A 293 -4.79 -8.06 -17.54
N ALA A 294 -4.09 -8.10 -16.41
CA ALA A 294 -3.06 -9.08 -16.13
C ALA A 294 -3.35 -9.81 -14.82
N ARG A 295 -3.23 -11.14 -14.85
CA ARG A 295 -3.23 -11.97 -13.65
C ARG A 295 -1.91 -11.77 -12.93
N LEU A 296 -1.93 -11.43 -11.64
CA LEU A 296 -0.70 -11.29 -10.87
C LEU A 296 -0.06 -12.67 -10.61
N ALA A 297 1.27 -12.73 -10.59
CA ALA A 297 1.97 -13.92 -10.12
C ALA A 297 1.59 -14.24 -8.65
N PRO A 298 1.21 -15.49 -8.34
CA PRO A 298 0.58 -15.85 -7.06
C PRO A 298 1.51 -15.76 -5.84
N ASP A 299 2.83 -15.70 -6.06
CA ASP A 299 3.89 -15.74 -5.05
C ASP A 299 4.52 -14.36 -4.77
N LEU A 300 4.00 -13.28 -5.36
CA LEU A 300 4.43 -11.92 -5.07
C LEU A 300 4.14 -11.52 -3.61
N ASN A 301 4.98 -10.63 -3.08
CA ASN A 301 4.71 -9.94 -1.81
C ASN A 301 3.78 -8.74 -2.04
N SER A 302 3.15 -8.26 -0.96
CA SER A 302 2.15 -7.19 -1.02
C SER A 302 2.76 -5.85 -1.48
N GLY A 303 3.99 -5.54 -1.05
CA GLY A 303 4.71 -4.32 -1.43
C GLY A 303 4.97 -4.23 -2.93
N THR A 304 5.37 -5.34 -3.56
CA THR A 304 5.53 -5.41 -5.02
C THR A 304 4.20 -5.26 -5.73
N VAL A 305 3.15 -5.92 -5.26
CA VAL A 305 1.82 -5.82 -5.88
C VAL A 305 1.26 -4.40 -5.80
N ALA A 306 1.48 -3.69 -4.69
CA ALA A 306 1.09 -2.29 -4.57
C ALA A 306 1.77 -1.39 -5.62
N LEU A 307 3.07 -1.58 -5.85
CA LEU A 307 3.80 -0.84 -6.89
C LEU A 307 3.32 -1.24 -8.31
N GLN A 308 3.08 -2.54 -8.54
CA GLN A 308 2.50 -3.03 -9.80
C GLN A 308 1.13 -2.39 -10.07
N TYR A 309 0.27 -2.33 -9.05
CA TYR A 309 -1.05 -1.75 -9.14
C TYR A 309 -0.99 -0.26 -9.44
N TYR A 310 -0.23 0.51 -8.65
CA TYR A 310 -0.03 1.95 -8.85
C TYR A 310 0.42 2.25 -10.28
N MET A 311 1.41 1.52 -10.78
CA MET A 311 1.91 1.75 -12.13
C MET A 311 0.91 1.42 -13.21
N ALA A 312 0.03 0.43 -13.00
CA ALA A 312 -1.04 0.14 -13.95
C ALA A 312 -2.08 1.27 -14.03
N GLN A 313 -2.21 2.09 -12.98
CA GLN A 313 -3.11 3.24 -12.97
C GLN A 313 -2.52 4.49 -13.65
N VAL A 314 -1.18 4.53 -13.83
CA VAL A 314 -0.43 5.62 -14.46
C VAL A 314 -0.06 5.30 -15.90
N TYR A 315 0.33 4.06 -16.18
CA TYR A 315 0.88 3.63 -17.47
C TYR A 315 -0.03 2.67 -18.22
N ASP A 316 0.18 2.59 -19.53
CA ASP A 316 -0.28 1.48 -20.36
C ASP A 316 0.65 0.27 -20.20
N THR A 317 0.35 -0.83 -20.89
CA THR A 317 1.13 -2.07 -20.74
C THR A 317 2.64 -1.88 -21.02
N PRO A 318 3.09 -1.26 -22.13
CA PRO A 318 4.52 -1.05 -22.37
C PRO A 318 5.20 -0.13 -21.37
N GLY A 319 4.54 0.97 -20.97
CA GLY A 319 5.07 1.89 -19.95
C GLY A 319 5.22 1.20 -18.59
N TRP A 320 4.26 0.35 -18.22
CA TRP A 320 4.29 -0.45 -17.00
C TRP A 320 5.48 -1.42 -16.97
N LEU A 321 5.74 -2.13 -18.08
CA LEU A 321 6.89 -3.03 -18.20
C LEU A 321 8.21 -2.27 -18.04
N GLY A 322 8.33 -1.09 -18.65
CA GLY A 322 9.51 -0.23 -18.49
C GLY A 322 9.67 0.30 -17.06
N ALA A 323 8.59 0.71 -16.42
CA ALA A 323 8.62 1.26 -15.06
C ALA A 323 9.06 0.25 -14.00
N LEU A 324 8.72 -1.02 -14.21
CA LEU A 324 9.05 -2.11 -13.30
C LEU A 324 10.28 -2.93 -13.74
N ASP A 325 10.95 -2.52 -14.80
CA ASP A 325 12.14 -3.21 -15.29
C ASP A 325 13.21 -3.23 -14.19
N PRO A 326 13.72 -4.40 -13.79
CA PRO A 326 14.66 -4.51 -12.67
C PRO A 326 16.06 -3.99 -12.99
N SER A 327 16.35 -3.61 -14.25
CA SER A 327 17.66 -3.12 -14.69
C SER A 327 17.68 -1.64 -15.03
N SER A 328 16.51 -1.00 -15.12
CA SER A 328 16.39 0.40 -15.55
C SER A 328 15.21 1.17 -14.96
N GLY A 329 14.20 0.48 -14.41
CA GLY A 329 13.00 1.09 -13.83
C GLY A 329 13.17 1.54 -12.38
N ILE A 330 12.05 1.65 -11.68
CA ILE A 330 12.00 2.08 -10.28
C ILE A 330 12.90 1.30 -9.33
N PRO A 331 12.97 -0.04 -9.34
CA PRO A 331 13.88 -0.75 -8.45
C PRO A 331 15.31 -0.21 -8.47
N VAL A 332 15.83 0.13 -9.65
CA VAL A 332 17.18 0.70 -9.81
C VAL A 332 17.24 2.14 -9.30
N LEU A 333 16.24 2.96 -9.61
CA LEU A 333 16.16 4.33 -9.08
C LEU A 333 16.11 4.33 -7.54
N TYR A 334 15.27 3.48 -6.96
CA TYR A 334 15.10 3.36 -5.52
C TYR A 334 16.42 2.96 -4.84
N GLU A 335 17.10 1.94 -5.36
CA GLU A 335 18.39 1.50 -4.82
C GLU A 335 19.47 2.60 -4.97
N ASN A 336 19.46 3.38 -6.05
CA ASN A 336 20.36 4.54 -6.19
C ASN A 336 20.05 5.66 -5.18
N MET A 337 18.77 5.90 -4.88
CA MET A 337 18.34 6.96 -3.96
C MET A 337 18.57 6.62 -2.49
N PHE A 338 18.41 5.35 -2.12
CA PHE A 338 18.29 4.93 -0.72
C PHE A 338 19.15 3.71 -0.36
N GLY A 339 19.89 3.14 -1.31
CA GLY A 339 20.57 1.85 -1.12
C GLY A 339 19.60 0.67 -1.13
N ASN A 340 20.15 -0.52 -0.89
CA ASN A 340 19.44 -1.77 -1.09
C ASN A 340 18.27 -1.95 -0.09
N PRO A 341 17.01 -2.04 -0.57
CA PRO A 341 15.83 -2.17 0.30
C PRO A 341 15.76 -3.52 1.02
N TRP A 342 16.23 -4.58 0.38
CA TRP A 342 16.14 -5.94 0.92
C TRP A 342 17.05 -6.15 2.12
N LEU A 343 18.20 -5.46 2.17
CA LEU A 343 19.07 -5.47 3.36
C LEU A 343 18.39 -4.84 4.58
N ARG A 344 17.65 -3.74 4.40
CA ARG A 344 16.86 -3.13 5.48
C ARG A 344 15.72 -4.04 5.92
N ALA A 345 15.01 -4.65 4.96
CA ALA A 345 13.92 -5.56 5.25
C ALA A 345 14.37 -6.75 6.12
N MET A 346 15.57 -7.29 5.92
CA MET A 346 16.12 -8.36 6.75
C MET A 346 16.21 -8.01 8.25
N GLU A 347 16.26 -6.74 8.62
CA GLU A 347 16.37 -6.29 10.01
C GLU A 347 15.01 -6.10 10.69
N VAL A 348 13.94 -5.87 9.91
CA VAL A 348 12.63 -5.44 10.44
C VAL A 348 11.46 -6.35 10.04
N GLU A 349 11.61 -7.17 9.00
CA GLU A 349 10.60 -8.13 8.59
C GLU A 349 10.72 -9.44 9.36
N PRO A 350 9.59 -10.15 9.59
CA PRO A 350 8.23 -9.85 9.13
C PRO A 350 7.57 -8.71 9.92
N LEU A 351 6.92 -7.77 9.21
CA LEU A 351 6.14 -6.70 9.88
C LEU A 351 4.96 -7.27 10.67
N TYR A 352 4.37 -8.35 10.15
CA TYR A 352 3.20 -9.01 10.71
C TYR A 352 3.59 -10.43 11.17
N PRO A 353 4.05 -10.60 12.43
CA PRO A 353 4.50 -11.88 12.92
C PRO A 353 3.31 -12.85 13.11
N PRO A 354 3.53 -14.17 12.97
CA PRO A 354 2.44 -15.16 13.07
C PRO A 354 1.84 -15.28 14.46
N SER A 355 2.59 -14.89 15.50
CA SER A 355 2.14 -14.88 16.89
C SER A 355 1.57 -13.52 17.30
N LEU A 356 1.28 -12.63 16.34
CA LEU A 356 0.73 -11.32 16.66
C LEU A 356 -0.64 -11.50 17.32
N GLU A 357 -0.81 -10.92 18.50
CA GLU A 357 -2.08 -10.84 19.19
C GLU A 357 -2.42 -9.37 19.45
N GLN A 358 -3.70 -9.02 19.31
CA GLN A 358 -4.15 -7.69 19.67
C GLN A 358 -4.08 -7.51 21.19
N PRO A 359 -3.59 -6.35 21.69
CA PRO A 359 -3.74 -5.97 23.08
C PRO A 359 -5.22 -5.95 23.50
N ASN A 360 -5.47 -6.04 24.81
CA ASN A 360 -6.82 -5.87 25.33
C ASN A 360 -7.25 -4.40 25.20
N LEU A 361 -8.27 -4.14 24.39
CA LEU A 361 -8.77 -2.81 24.10
C LEU A 361 -10.22 -2.65 24.60
N ILE A 362 -10.54 -1.50 25.18
CA ILE A 362 -11.92 -1.14 25.51
C ILE A 362 -12.60 -0.42 24.34
N LEU A 363 -13.94 -0.38 24.32
CA LEU A 363 -14.66 0.54 23.44
C LEU A 363 -14.26 2.00 23.77
N PRO A 364 -14.09 2.88 22.77
CA PRO A 364 -13.46 4.20 22.92
C PRO A 364 -14.40 5.26 23.51
N PHE A 365 -15.35 4.86 24.36
CA PHE A 365 -16.30 5.75 25.01
C PHE A 365 -16.60 5.33 26.45
N LEU A 366 -17.26 6.23 27.17
CA LEU A 366 -17.56 6.05 28.60
C LEU A 366 -18.54 4.89 28.86
N ILE A 367 -18.33 4.25 30.00
CA ILE A 367 -19.19 3.16 30.49
C ILE A 367 -20.62 3.65 30.69
N GLY A 368 -21.60 2.84 30.27
CA GLY A 368 -23.02 3.10 30.47
C GLY A 368 -23.62 4.14 29.51
N GLN A 369 -22.82 4.71 28.61
CA GLN A 369 -23.33 5.54 27.52
C GLN A 369 -23.76 4.67 26.34
N ILE A 370 -24.87 5.04 25.70
CA ILE A 370 -25.33 4.42 24.47
C ILE A 370 -24.70 5.16 23.30
N TRP A 371 -23.95 4.41 22.50
CA TRP A 371 -23.42 4.84 21.22
C TRP A 371 -24.00 3.94 20.12
N SER A 372 -23.80 4.33 18.87
CA SER A 372 -24.16 3.53 17.71
C SER A 372 -22.91 3.08 16.99
N TYR A 373 -22.84 1.82 16.58
CA TYR A 373 -21.88 1.32 15.62
C TYR A 373 -22.29 1.82 14.22
N THR A 374 -21.71 2.94 13.79
CA THR A 374 -22.19 3.66 12.61
C THR A 374 -21.53 3.19 11.32
N GLY A 375 -20.34 2.61 11.40
CA GLY A 375 -19.56 2.16 10.26
C GLY A 375 -18.86 0.84 10.55
N GLY A 376 -19.17 -0.18 9.73
CA GLY A 376 -18.44 -1.43 9.65
C GLY A 376 -17.03 -1.26 9.09
N PRO A 377 -16.24 -2.35 8.95
CA PRO A 377 -14.88 -2.29 8.42
C PRO A 377 -14.74 -1.46 7.13
N HIS A 378 -13.87 -0.45 7.15
CA HIS A 378 -13.55 0.44 6.02
C HIS A 378 -12.12 1.00 6.12
N GLY A 379 -11.72 1.82 5.15
CA GLY A 379 -10.36 2.36 5.01
C GLY A 379 -9.85 3.05 6.27
N ALA A 380 -8.56 2.89 6.60
CA ALA A 380 -7.95 3.39 7.84
C ALA A 380 -7.78 4.91 7.91
N TRP A 381 -7.70 5.57 6.76
CA TRP A 381 -7.56 7.02 6.64
C TRP A 381 -8.22 7.50 5.35
N GLU A 382 -7.73 7.00 4.21
CA GLU A 382 -8.38 7.18 2.91
C GLU A 382 -9.56 6.24 2.75
N ARG A 383 -10.36 6.48 1.71
CA ARG A 383 -11.57 5.70 1.44
C ARG A 383 -11.29 4.22 1.15
N ASP A 384 -10.19 3.93 0.45
CA ASP A 384 -9.79 2.59 0.05
C ASP A 384 -8.52 2.13 0.80
N GLY A 385 -8.11 0.87 0.60
CA GLY A 385 -7.00 0.25 1.34
C GLY A 385 -7.47 -0.81 2.33
N SER A 386 -6.76 -0.98 3.46
CA SER A 386 -7.16 -1.97 4.46
C SER A 386 -8.49 -1.59 5.07
N ARG A 387 -9.40 -2.56 5.20
CA ARG A 387 -10.64 -2.40 5.96
C ARG A 387 -10.37 -2.45 7.46
N ALA A 388 -9.50 -1.57 7.95
CA ALA A 388 -8.93 -1.57 9.30
C ALA A 388 -9.72 -0.74 10.31
N ALA A 389 -10.54 0.20 9.84
CA ALA A 389 -11.26 1.11 10.71
C ALA A 389 -12.72 0.74 10.93
N ILE A 390 -13.27 1.27 12.00
CA ILE A 390 -14.69 1.22 12.36
C ILE A 390 -15.13 2.53 12.99
N ASP A 391 -16.43 2.83 12.93
CA ASP A 391 -16.97 4.09 13.43
C ASP A 391 -17.99 3.89 14.56
N PHE A 392 -17.90 4.77 15.55
CA PHE A 392 -18.92 4.92 16.59
C PHE A 392 -19.41 6.37 16.69
N ALA A 393 -20.72 6.57 16.80
CA ALA A 393 -21.29 7.90 17.02
C ALA A 393 -22.15 7.93 18.29
N PRO A 394 -22.11 9.02 19.08
CA PRO A 394 -23.05 9.23 20.17
C PRO A 394 -24.45 9.53 19.63
N GLY A 395 -25.47 9.36 20.46
CA GLY A 395 -26.84 9.76 20.10
C GLY A 395 -26.94 11.28 19.87
N SER A 396 -27.63 11.68 18.79
CA SER A 396 -27.91 13.07 18.44
C SER A 396 -29.37 13.24 18.01
N THR A 397 -29.94 14.43 18.26
CA THR A 397 -31.26 14.84 17.73
C THR A 397 -31.18 15.48 16.34
N GLU A 398 -29.96 15.82 15.89
CA GLU A 398 -29.68 16.47 14.62
C GLU A 398 -28.70 15.60 13.80
N SER A 399 -28.89 15.56 12.49
CA SER A 399 -28.02 14.84 11.56
C SER A 399 -26.85 15.72 11.10
N GLY A 400 -25.77 15.08 10.65
CA GLY A 400 -24.62 15.76 10.06
C GLY A 400 -23.57 16.15 11.10
N CYS A 401 -22.77 17.16 10.76
CA CYS A 401 -21.66 17.60 11.60
C CYS A 401 -22.15 18.54 12.71
N VAL A 402 -22.40 17.98 13.88
CA VAL A 402 -22.93 18.70 15.04
C VAL A 402 -22.00 18.57 16.25
N SER A 403 -21.94 19.61 17.08
CA SER A 403 -21.12 19.57 18.29
C SER A 403 -21.62 18.48 19.25
N SER A 404 -20.69 17.72 19.82
CA SER A 404 -20.99 16.67 20.81
C SER A 404 -20.26 16.95 22.12
N ASN A 405 -20.95 16.73 23.24
CA ASN A 405 -20.36 16.73 24.58
C ASN A 405 -19.93 15.33 25.04
N ALA A 406 -20.11 14.30 24.19
CA ALA A 406 -19.69 12.94 24.51
C ALA A 406 -18.16 12.85 24.50
N TRP A 407 -17.60 11.99 25.34
CA TRP A 407 -16.16 11.81 25.44
C TRP A 407 -15.69 10.59 24.66
N VAL A 408 -14.68 10.78 23.82
CA VAL A 408 -13.79 9.72 23.35
C VAL A 408 -12.73 9.49 24.41
N VAL A 409 -12.45 8.22 24.72
CA VAL A 409 -11.49 7.82 25.75
C VAL A 409 -10.43 6.87 25.21
N ALA A 410 -9.25 6.86 25.84
CA ALA A 410 -8.15 5.97 25.48
C ALA A 410 -8.55 4.51 25.69
N SER A 411 -8.34 3.69 24.65
CA SER A 411 -8.76 2.29 24.61
C SER A 411 -7.78 1.35 25.32
N ALA A 412 -6.58 1.84 25.58
CA ALA A 412 -5.48 1.17 26.27
C ALA A 412 -4.71 2.21 27.10
N PRO A 413 -3.68 1.83 27.86
CA PRO A 413 -2.64 2.76 28.26
C PRO A 413 -1.59 2.90 27.14
N GLY A 414 -1.02 4.10 27.00
CA GLY A 414 -0.01 4.37 25.98
C GLY A 414 0.50 5.81 25.97
N LEU A 415 1.51 6.04 25.14
CA LEU A 415 2.09 7.35 24.87
C LEU A 415 1.36 8.00 23.68
N ILE A 416 0.89 9.24 23.82
CA ILE A 416 0.38 10.00 22.69
C ILE A 416 1.55 10.47 21.84
N VAL A 417 1.65 9.99 20.61
CA VAL A 417 2.72 10.34 19.67
C VAL A 417 2.28 11.38 18.65
N ARG A 418 0.97 11.52 18.42
CA ARG A 418 0.38 12.56 17.57
C ARG A 418 -0.98 13.00 18.12
N ALA A 419 -1.24 14.30 18.11
CA ALA A 419 -2.50 14.90 18.57
C ALA A 419 -2.74 16.24 17.86
N GLU A 420 -3.06 16.17 16.57
CA GLU A 420 -3.16 17.33 15.69
C GLU A 420 -4.09 17.03 14.51
N HIS A 421 -4.60 18.09 13.88
CA HIS A 421 -5.43 17.98 12.67
C HIS A 421 -6.59 16.97 12.80
N GLY A 422 -7.30 16.98 13.93
CA GLY A 422 -8.45 16.09 14.14
C GLY A 422 -8.10 14.62 14.43
N ALA A 423 -6.82 14.28 14.55
CA ALA A 423 -6.35 12.93 14.81
C ALA A 423 -5.54 12.85 16.12
N ILE A 424 -5.67 11.72 16.82
CA ILE A 424 -4.85 11.32 17.95
C ILE A 424 -4.29 9.94 17.65
N VAL A 425 -2.97 9.75 17.80
CA VAL A 425 -2.33 8.43 17.74
C VAL A 425 -1.68 8.11 19.06
N GLU A 426 -2.03 6.94 19.58
CA GLU A 426 -1.57 6.37 20.84
C GLU A 426 -0.64 5.18 20.53
N ASP A 427 0.60 5.27 20.99
CA ASP A 427 1.64 4.24 20.93
C ASP A 427 1.61 3.40 22.23
N LEU A 428 1.44 2.09 22.09
CA LEU A 428 1.19 1.20 23.22
C LEU A 428 2.47 0.63 23.83
N ASP A 429 3.62 0.69 23.13
CA ASP A 429 4.90 0.27 23.71
C ASP A 429 5.74 1.44 24.25
N GLY A 430 5.37 2.66 23.87
CA GLY A 430 5.87 3.90 24.46
C GLY A 430 7.27 4.29 23.98
N ASP A 431 7.74 3.70 22.88
CA ASP A 431 9.02 4.05 22.29
C ASP A 431 8.99 5.37 21.49
N GLY A 432 7.78 5.90 21.25
CA GLY A 432 7.54 7.19 20.62
C GLY A 432 7.41 7.13 19.09
N ASN A 433 7.39 5.94 18.48
CA ASN A 433 7.33 5.78 17.03
C ASN A 433 6.02 5.13 16.58
N GLU A 434 5.32 5.79 15.65
CA GLU A 434 4.12 5.23 15.02
C GLU A 434 4.40 4.02 14.11
N GLN A 435 5.68 3.77 13.84
CA GLN A 435 6.19 2.76 12.92
C GLN A 435 6.54 1.44 13.60
N THR A 436 6.53 1.38 14.93
CA THR A 436 6.85 0.19 15.75
C THR A 436 5.68 -0.17 16.63
N GLY A 437 5.66 -1.43 17.09
CA GLY A 437 4.70 -1.86 18.10
C GLY A 437 3.24 -1.70 17.68
N TRP A 438 2.34 -1.69 18.66
CA TRP A 438 0.93 -1.41 18.44
C TRP A 438 0.65 0.08 18.55
N ASN A 439 -0.09 0.62 17.59
CA ASN A 439 -0.59 1.98 17.63
C ASN A 439 -2.10 2.01 17.38
N ILE A 440 -2.81 2.90 18.06
CA ILE A 440 -4.25 3.15 17.88
C ILE A 440 -4.44 4.56 17.32
N LEU A 441 -5.16 4.67 16.21
CA LEU A 441 -5.62 5.93 15.64
C LEU A 441 -7.04 6.21 16.12
N TYR A 442 -7.26 7.42 16.63
CA TYR A 442 -8.58 8.03 16.82
C TYR A 442 -8.68 9.25 15.90
N LEU A 443 -9.61 9.20 14.95
CA LEU A 443 -9.85 10.26 13.98
C LEU A 443 -11.22 10.90 14.20
N HIS A 444 -11.37 12.10 13.67
CA HIS A 444 -12.53 12.98 13.88
C HIS A 444 -12.67 13.39 15.34
N ILE A 445 -11.58 13.91 15.91
CA ILE A 445 -11.53 14.40 17.28
C ILE A 445 -11.43 15.93 17.29
N THR A 446 -12.29 16.59 18.07
CA THR A 446 -12.16 18.02 18.38
C THR A 446 -11.96 18.24 19.88
N GLY A 447 -11.45 19.42 20.24
CA GLY A 447 -11.26 19.80 21.65
C GLY A 447 -10.33 18.84 22.41
N SER A 448 -9.24 18.41 21.77
CA SER A 448 -8.26 17.48 22.35
C SER A 448 -7.85 17.91 23.77
N ARG A 449 -7.81 16.94 24.67
CA ARG A 449 -7.35 17.08 26.07
C ARG A 449 -5.92 16.62 26.26
N VAL A 450 -5.33 16.03 25.24
CA VAL A 450 -3.98 15.48 25.22
C VAL A 450 -3.16 16.14 24.12
N LYS A 451 -1.84 16.06 24.24
CA LYS A 451 -0.86 16.45 23.23
C LYS A 451 0.20 15.37 23.08
N ALA A 452 0.98 15.44 22.00
CA ALA A 452 2.14 14.56 21.82
C ALA A 452 3.09 14.65 23.04
N GLY A 453 3.54 13.49 23.51
CA GLY A 453 4.37 13.30 24.71
C GLY A 453 3.59 13.06 26.01
N ASP A 454 2.26 13.21 26.02
CA ASP A 454 1.45 12.85 27.19
C ASP A 454 1.29 11.32 27.26
N TRP A 455 1.38 10.75 28.46
CA TRP A 455 0.98 9.37 28.73
C TRP A 455 -0.48 9.34 29.16
N VAL A 456 -1.26 8.39 28.63
CA VAL A 456 -2.67 8.18 28.99
C VAL A 456 -2.88 6.79 29.58
N GLU A 457 -3.81 6.68 30.52
CA GLU A 457 -4.31 5.41 31.03
C GLU A 457 -5.63 5.02 30.37
N THR A 458 -5.99 3.74 30.44
CA THR A 458 -7.26 3.26 29.90
C THR A 458 -8.45 4.06 30.46
N SER A 459 -9.30 4.56 29.57
CA SER A 459 -10.44 5.44 29.85
C SER A 459 -10.13 6.92 30.16
N ASP A 460 -8.87 7.37 30.05
CA ASP A 460 -8.57 8.80 30.10
C ASP A 460 -9.21 9.54 28.92
N TYR A 461 -9.57 10.82 29.15
CA TYR A 461 -10.24 11.64 28.14
C TYR A 461 -9.26 12.09 27.06
N LEU A 462 -9.59 11.75 25.81
CA LEU A 462 -8.83 12.18 24.64
C LEU A 462 -9.42 13.45 24.04
N GLY A 463 -10.73 13.50 23.83
CA GLY A 463 -11.41 14.62 23.18
C GLY A 463 -12.89 14.31 22.92
N HIS A 464 -13.48 15.03 21.97
CA HIS A 464 -14.87 14.87 21.55
C HIS A 464 -14.96 14.37 20.12
N PRO A 465 -15.92 13.49 19.77
CA PRO A 465 -16.15 13.12 18.38
C PRO A 465 -16.58 14.35 17.57
N SER A 466 -16.19 14.41 16.30
CA SER A 466 -16.36 15.57 15.41
C SER A 466 -16.41 15.14 13.94
N CYS A 467 -16.09 16.06 13.03
CA CYS A 467 -15.87 15.79 11.60
C CYS A 467 -14.50 16.35 11.14
N GLU A 468 -13.64 16.73 12.09
CA GLU A 468 -12.34 17.31 11.79
C GLU A 468 -11.35 16.24 11.29
N GLY A 469 -10.29 16.64 10.61
CA GLY A 469 -9.16 15.77 10.27
C GLY A 469 -9.30 14.89 9.03
N GLY A 470 -10.44 14.92 8.34
CA GLY A 470 -10.62 14.19 7.10
C GLY A 470 -12.05 14.29 6.58
N LEU A 471 -12.41 13.40 5.64
CA LEU A 471 -13.76 13.31 5.12
C LEU A 471 -14.68 12.67 6.16
N ALA A 472 -15.73 13.39 6.57
CA ALA A 472 -16.74 12.88 7.49
C ALA A 472 -18.13 13.40 7.09
N THR A 473 -19.13 12.51 7.09
CA THR A 473 -20.53 12.87 6.81
C THR A 473 -21.31 13.28 8.06
N GLY A 474 -20.73 13.09 9.24
CA GLY A 474 -21.33 13.47 10.52
C GLY A 474 -20.42 13.20 11.71
N THR A 475 -20.88 13.59 12.90
CA THR A 475 -20.10 13.52 14.13
C THR A 475 -19.91 12.09 14.62
N HIS A 476 -18.66 11.60 14.60
CA HIS A 476 -18.32 10.25 15.07
C HIS A 476 -16.87 10.19 15.55
N VAL A 477 -16.48 9.05 16.13
CA VAL A 477 -15.08 8.64 16.26
C VAL A 477 -14.82 7.52 15.28
N HIS A 478 -13.80 7.72 14.46
CA HIS A 478 -13.23 6.71 13.59
C HIS A 478 -12.02 6.11 14.30
N ILE A 479 -11.99 4.79 14.50
CA ILE A 479 -10.91 4.11 15.22
C ILE A 479 -10.30 3.00 14.37
N ALA A 480 -8.97 3.00 14.28
CA ALA A 480 -8.18 1.99 13.58
C ALA A 480 -6.94 1.62 14.41
N ARG A 481 -6.29 0.51 14.05
CA ARG A 481 -5.03 0.08 14.67
C ARG A 481 -4.02 -0.36 13.63
N LYS A 482 -2.75 -0.14 13.92
CA LYS A 482 -1.63 -0.62 13.13
C LYS A 482 -0.62 -1.33 14.01
N PHE A 483 0.15 -2.22 13.41
CA PHE A 483 1.29 -2.88 14.03
C PHE A 483 2.53 -2.74 13.14
N ASN A 484 3.63 -2.23 13.70
CA ASN A 484 4.86 -1.93 12.94
C ASN A 484 4.60 -1.09 11.67
N GLY A 485 3.69 -0.12 11.78
CA GLY A 485 3.24 0.72 10.66
C GLY A 485 2.18 0.09 9.76
N GLU A 486 1.99 -1.22 9.76
CA GLU A 486 1.01 -1.89 8.88
C GLU A 486 -0.41 -1.77 9.48
N TRP A 487 -1.37 -1.24 8.72
CA TRP A 487 -2.77 -1.21 9.15
C TRP A 487 -3.31 -2.64 9.28
N ILE A 488 -3.95 -2.93 10.41
CA ILE A 488 -4.48 -4.27 10.66
C ILE A 488 -5.98 -4.27 10.38
N SER A 489 -6.37 -5.04 9.37
CA SER A 489 -7.78 -5.22 8.99
C SER A 489 -8.66 -5.52 10.21
N ALA A 490 -9.84 -4.91 10.25
CA ALA A 490 -10.75 -5.06 11.37
C ALA A 490 -11.45 -6.42 11.37
N ASN A 491 -11.34 -7.16 10.27
CA ASN A 491 -11.86 -8.51 10.08
C ASN A 491 -10.73 -9.46 9.64
N GLY A 492 -10.94 -10.76 9.80
CA GLY A 492 -10.05 -11.80 9.28
C GLY A 492 -9.28 -12.52 10.39
N PRO A 493 -8.02 -12.93 10.17
CA PRO A 493 -7.27 -13.78 11.10
C PRO A 493 -6.96 -13.10 12.44
N LEU A 494 -6.98 -11.77 12.47
CA LEU A 494 -6.75 -10.96 13.65
C LEU A 494 -7.84 -9.88 13.74
N PRO A 495 -9.10 -10.24 14.05
CA PRO A 495 -10.21 -9.30 14.01
C PRO A 495 -10.05 -8.20 15.08
N PHE A 496 -10.67 -7.04 14.85
CA PHE A 496 -10.65 -5.96 15.84
C PHE A 496 -11.54 -6.34 17.03
N MET A 497 -10.93 -6.44 18.20
CA MET A 497 -11.58 -6.81 19.45
C MET A 497 -11.70 -5.60 20.38
N LEU A 498 -12.90 -5.22 20.80
CA LEU A 498 -13.12 -4.09 21.72
C LEU A 498 -14.11 -4.47 22.82
N SER A 499 -13.68 -4.51 24.08
CA SER A 499 -14.54 -4.90 25.22
C SER A 499 -15.27 -6.24 25.01
N GLY A 500 -14.58 -7.23 24.42
CA GLY A 500 -15.14 -8.54 24.10
C GLY A 500 -15.99 -8.60 22.82
N TRP A 501 -16.24 -7.46 22.16
CA TRP A 501 -16.89 -7.45 20.85
C TRP A 501 -15.89 -7.73 19.74
N THR A 502 -16.19 -8.73 18.91
CA THR A 502 -15.45 -9.06 17.70
C THR A 502 -16.09 -8.40 16.50
N VAL A 503 -15.31 -7.66 15.71
CA VAL A 503 -15.76 -7.06 14.45
C VAL A 503 -15.75 -8.08 13.31
N HIS A 504 -16.76 -8.02 12.46
CA HIS A 504 -16.89 -8.80 11.22
C HIS A 504 -17.24 -7.87 10.05
N ALA A 505 -16.56 -8.06 8.92
CA ALA A 505 -16.84 -7.29 7.71
C ALA A 505 -18.11 -7.79 7.00
N GLY A 506 -18.88 -6.85 6.46
CA GLY A 506 -19.95 -7.12 5.52
C GLY A 506 -19.46 -7.18 4.07
N ASN A 507 -20.40 -7.17 3.14
CA ASN A 507 -20.11 -7.31 1.71
C ASN A 507 -19.43 -6.06 1.12
N ALA A 508 -19.80 -4.87 1.58
CA ALA A 508 -19.22 -3.59 1.16
C ALA A 508 -18.47 -2.90 2.31
N PRO A 509 -17.58 -1.93 2.01
CA PRO A 509 -17.05 -1.03 3.04
C PRO A 509 -18.19 -0.39 3.86
N TYR A 510 -17.96 -0.17 5.15
CA TYR A 510 -18.95 0.33 6.13
C TYR A 510 -20.08 -0.65 6.49
N ASP A 511 -20.26 -1.75 5.75
CA ASP A 511 -21.14 -2.83 6.19
C ASP A 511 -20.39 -3.75 7.15
N GLY A 512 -21.04 -4.17 8.22
CA GLY A 512 -20.45 -5.11 9.17
C GLY A 512 -21.32 -5.40 10.37
N THR A 513 -20.83 -6.32 11.20
CA THR A 513 -21.46 -6.66 12.48
C THR A 513 -20.40 -6.72 13.57
N MET A 514 -20.82 -6.53 14.82
CA MET A 514 -20.00 -6.88 15.97
C MET A 514 -20.72 -7.95 16.80
N THR A 515 -19.99 -8.94 17.29
CA THR A 515 -20.53 -10.03 18.11
C THR A 515 -19.87 -10.11 19.48
N ASN A 516 -20.65 -10.30 20.54
CA ASN A 516 -20.14 -10.58 21.88
C ASN A 516 -21.01 -11.66 22.54
N GLY A 517 -20.49 -12.88 22.66
CA GLY A 517 -21.29 -14.03 23.09
C GLY A 517 -22.46 -14.28 22.14
N ASN A 518 -23.69 -14.13 22.65
CA ASN A 518 -24.93 -14.28 21.86
C ASN A 518 -25.44 -12.96 21.28
N ASP A 519 -24.86 -11.83 21.67
CA ASP A 519 -25.28 -10.52 21.20
C ASP A 519 -24.61 -10.21 19.86
N THR A 520 -25.39 -9.65 18.93
CA THR A 520 -24.91 -9.19 17.62
C THR A 520 -25.54 -7.84 17.33
N ILE A 521 -24.72 -6.89 16.91
CA ILE A 521 -25.16 -5.59 16.39
C ILE A 521 -24.72 -5.45 14.94
N THR A 522 -25.48 -4.70 14.16
CA THR A 522 -25.18 -4.43 12.75
C THR A 522 -24.85 -2.96 12.57
N SER A 523 -23.87 -2.63 11.73
CA SER A 523 -23.54 -1.24 11.44
C SER A 523 -24.73 -0.52 10.82
N SER A 524 -24.92 0.75 11.17
CA SER A 524 -25.92 1.60 10.51
C SER A 524 -25.49 3.05 10.56
N ILE A 525 -25.32 3.65 9.37
CA ILE A 525 -25.03 5.08 9.19
C ILE A 525 -26.08 6.00 9.82
N TYR A 526 -27.30 5.49 10.05
CA TYR A 526 -28.41 6.23 10.67
C TYR A 526 -28.49 6.05 12.20
N GLY A 527 -27.63 5.24 12.82
CA GLY A 527 -27.70 4.94 14.26
C GLY A 527 -29.00 4.26 14.68
N SER A 528 -29.46 3.28 13.91
CA SER A 528 -30.68 2.52 14.16
C SER A 528 -30.56 1.65 15.42
N ILE A 529 -31.67 1.06 15.87
CA ILE A 529 -31.71 0.39 17.19
C ILE A 529 -30.80 -0.84 17.25
N GLU A 530 -30.64 -1.53 16.12
CA GLU A 530 -29.80 -2.70 15.93
C GLU A 530 -28.29 -2.39 15.93
N SER A 531 -27.89 -1.12 15.82
CA SER A 531 -26.48 -0.71 15.89
C SER A 531 -26.07 -0.21 17.28
N LYS A 532 -27.01 -0.14 18.23
CA LYS A 532 -26.75 0.42 19.56
C LYS A 532 -25.81 -0.47 20.36
N ILE A 533 -24.78 0.15 20.91
CA ILE A 533 -23.76 -0.49 21.72
C ILE A 533 -23.55 0.28 23.01
N VAL A 534 -23.32 -0.45 24.09
CA VAL A 534 -23.00 0.10 25.41
C VAL A 534 -21.75 -0.58 25.93
N ARG A 535 -20.78 0.22 26.36
CA ARG A 535 -19.62 -0.29 27.08
C ARG A 535 -20.05 -0.62 28.51
N THR A 536 -19.92 -1.88 28.90
CA THR A 536 -20.19 -2.35 30.26
C THR A 536 -18.92 -2.34 31.10
N ARG A 537 -19.07 -2.39 32.44
CA ARG A 537 -17.91 -2.65 33.30
C ARG A 537 -17.48 -4.09 33.07
N VAL A 538 -16.22 -4.30 32.69
CA VAL A 538 -15.60 -5.61 32.75
C VAL A 538 -15.47 -5.95 34.23
N ILE A 539 -16.25 -6.93 34.71
CA ILE A 539 -16.09 -7.48 36.05
C ILE A 539 -15.00 -8.55 35.92
N PRO A 540 -13.83 -8.37 36.57
CA PRO A 540 -12.73 -9.33 36.48
C PRO A 540 -13.09 -10.71 37.03
#